data_AF-A0A3D5NBA4-F1
#
_entry.id   AF-A0A3D5NBA4-F1
#
_cell.length_a   1.000
_cell.length_b   1.000
_cell.length_c   1.000
_cell.angle_alpha   90.00
_cell.angle_beta   90.00
_cell.angle_gamma   90.00
#
_symmetry.space_group_name_H-M   'P 1'
#
loop_
_entity.id
_entity.type
_entity.pdbx_description
1 polymer ?
#
loop_
_entity_poly.entity_id
_entity_poly.type
_entity_poly.pdbx_seq_one_letter_code
_entity_poly.pdbx_strand_id
1 'polypeptide(L)'
;GASLMALGRPAEAQTAFLEAVKLSGRDGDYLAMYAESLIRANNGQINAIARGALTEAAQTESIDPRIQYYLGLGDIQDGNYPAAIDRWVVLANNAPADAGWLPMVVSRIQDAALAQGIDIDGRLHVKPSPPMMAGPSEDDVKAAEEMTPQERQEMIASMVNNLAERLEAEPENPEGWARLIRAYSVIGDMDAAQAAYTRATTQFADRSELVTRFTKLADELGLSTN
;
A
#
# COMPACT_ATOMS: atom_id res chain seq x y z
N GLY A 1 20.61 4.28 11.53
CA GLY A 1 20.23 3.88 10.16
C GLY A 1 18.81 4.28 9.84
N ALA A 2 17.82 3.52 10.32
CA ALA A 2 16.41 3.66 9.95
C ALA A 2 15.83 5.08 10.14
N SER A 3 16.12 5.75 11.26
CA SER A 3 15.65 7.14 11.49
C SER A 3 16.18 8.12 10.45
N LEU A 4 17.42 7.95 9.98
CA LEU A 4 17.99 8.79 8.91
C LEU A 4 17.29 8.53 7.57
N MET A 5 16.89 7.29 7.30
CA MET A 5 16.09 6.95 6.11
C MET A 5 14.71 7.61 6.13
N ALA A 6 14.05 7.60 7.29
CA ALA A 6 12.75 8.24 7.48
C ALA A 6 12.83 9.77 7.31
N LEU A 7 13.95 10.37 7.71
CA LEU A 7 14.23 11.81 7.53
C LEU A 7 14.72 12.18 6.12
N GLY A 8 14.72 11.25 5.17
CA GLY A 8 15.17 11.52 3.79
C GLY A 8 16.68 11.76 3.68
N ARG A 9 17.48 11.22 4.62
CA ARG A 9 18.94 11.36 4.67
C ARG A 9 19.65 10.02 4.39
N PRO A 10 19.47 9.42 3.21
CA PRO A 10 19.95 8.06 2.92
C PRO A 10 21.48 7.97 2.87
N ALA A 11 22.17 9.01 2.39
CA ALA A 11 23.63 9.04 2.36
C ALA A 11 24.24 8.91 3.77
N GLU A 12 23.64 9.56 4.75
CA GLU A 12 24.10 9.52 6.14
C GLU A 12 23.72 8.22 6.85
N ALA A 13 22.68 7.54 6.37
CA ALA A 13 22.29 6.23 6.87
C ALA A 13 23.30 5.12 6.50
N GLN A 14 24.06 5.29 5.41
CA GLN A 14 24.99 4.30 4.88
C GLN A 14 26.02 3.83 5.91
N THR A 15 26.69 4.77 6.59
CA THR A 15 27.72 4.43 7.60
C THR A 15 27.12 3.61 8.75
N ALA A 16 25.93 3.98 9.21
CA ALA A 16 25.26 3.29 10.30
C ALA A 16 24.81 1.88 9.90
N PHE A 17 24.31 1.68 8.69
CA PHE A 17 23.94 0.35 8.22
C PHE A 17 25.15 -0.51 7.88
N LEU A 18 26.21 0.08 7.33
CA LEU A 18 27.45 -0.65 7.09
C LEU A 18 28.07 -1.15 8.40
N GLU A 19 27.99 -0.37 9.48
CA GLU A 19 28.44 -0.82 10.79
C GLU A 19 27.55 -1.95 11.35
N ALA A 20 26.23 -1.86 11.16
CA ALA A 20 25.32 -2.95 11.52
C ALA A 20 25.62 -4.25 10.74
N VAL A 21 25.95 -4.15 9.44
CA VAL A 21 26.40 -5.29 8.61
C VAL A 21 27.65 -5.94 9.21
N LYS A 22 28.64 -5.16 9.67
CA LYS A 22 29.85 -5.73 10.30
C LYS A 22 29.54 -6.42 11.63
N LEU A 23 28.79 -5.75 12.50
CA LEU A 23 28.50 -6.23 13.85
C LEU A 23 27.60 -7.46 13.86
N SER A 24 26.72 -7.60 12.87
CA SER A 24 25.84 -8.76 12.69
C SER A 24 26.52 -9.97 12.06
N GLY A 25 27.78 -9.85 11.61
CA GLY A 25 28.41 -10.93 10.85
C GLY A 25 27.85 -11.05 9.43
N ARG A 26 27.42 -9.93 8.84
CA ARG A 26 26.90 -9.81 7.46
C ARG A 26 25.54 -10.49 7.27
N ASP A 27 24.65 -10.29 8.23
CA ASP A 27 23.26 -10.70 8.14
C ASP A 27 22.53 -10.04 6.96
N GLY A 28 21.65 -10.81 6.31
CA GLY A 28 20.97 -10.40 5.08
C GLY A 28 20.03 -9.20 5.24
N ASP A 29 19.37 -9.04 6.39
CA ASP A 29 18.44 -7.93 6.61
C ASP A 29 19.20 -6.61 6.69
N TYR A 30 20.36 -6.59 7.37
CA TYR A 30 21.21 -5.40 7.43
C TYR A 30 21.89 -5.10 6.10
N LEU A 31 22.27 -6.14 5.33
CA LEU A 31 22.77 -5.96 3.97
C LEU A 31 21.68 -5.33 3.07
N ALA A 32 20.43 -5.76 3.18
CA ALA A 32 19.30 -5.17 2.46
C ALA A 32 19.07 -3.70 2.84
N MET A 33 19.11 -3.36 4.13
CA MET A 33 19.01 -1.97 4.60
C MET A 33 20.17 -1.10 4.09
N TYR A 34 21.39 -1.64 4.08
CA TYR A 34 22.55 -0.94 3.54
C TYR A 34 22.39 -0.68 2.03
N ALA A 35 22.02 -1.70 1.26
CA ALA A 35 21.75 -1.56 -0.17
C ALA A 35 20.65 -0.53 -0.45
N GLU A 36 19.54 -0.56 0.29
CA GLU A 36 18.46 0.42 0.16
C GLU A 36 18.93 1.86 0.38
N SER A 37 19.81 2.08 1.36
CA SER A 37 20.40 3.40 1.61
C SER A 37 21.28 3.88 0.46
N LEU A 38 22.03 2.98 -0.19
CA LEU A 38 22.80 3.30 -1.40
C LEU A 38 21.90 3.63 -2.57
N ILE A 39 20.83 2.86 -2.77
CA ILE A 39 19.88 3.03 -3.88
C ILE A 39 19.16 4.37 -3.74
N ARG A 40 18.64 4.69 -2.56
CA ARG A 40 17.95 5.96 -2.33
C ARG A 40 18.89 7.16 -2.43
N ALA A 41 20.15 7.03 -2.03
CA ALA A 41 21.15 8.08 -2.21
C ALA A 41 21.51 8.31 -3.69
N ASN A 42 21.33 7.31 -4.54
CA ASN A 42 21.58 7.37 -5.99
C ASN A 42 20.27 7.43 -6.79
N ASN A 43 19.22 8.06 -6.25
CA ASN A 43 17.95 8.31 -6.94
C ASN A 43 17.31 7.03 -7.54
N GLY A 44 17.45 5.89 -6.87
CA GLY A 44 16.87 4.61 -7.30
C GLY A 44 17.76 3.76 -8.21
N GLN A 45 18.97 4.22 -8.56
CA GLN A 45 19.90 3.44 -9.37
C GLN A 45 20.50 2.27 -8.59
N ILE A 46 20.44 1.06 -9.16
CA ILE A 46 21.04 -0.14 -8.58
C ILE A 46 22.49 -0.25 -9.06
N ASN A 47 23.38 0.55 -8.47
CA ASN A 47 24.80 0.52 -8.81
C ASN A 47 25.49 -0.78 -8.32
N ALA A 48 26.75 -0.98 -8.72
CA ALA A 48 27.50 -2.20 -8.42
C ALA A 48 27.62 -2.50 -6.92
N ILE A 49 27.72 -1.47 -6.06
CA ILE A 49 27.85 -1.64 -4.61
C ILE A 49 26.51 -2.14 -4.03
N ALA A 50 25.40 -1.50 -4.42
CA ALA A 50 24.07 -1.92 -4.00
C ALA A 50 23.75 -3.33 -4.49
N ARG A 51 24.05 -3.64 -5.76
CA ARG A 51 23.86 -4.99 -6.32
C ARG A 51 24.69 -6.03 -5.59
N GLY A 52 25.95 -5.72 -5.26
CA GLY A 52 26.81 -6.62 -4.49
C GLY A 52 26.22 -6.95 -3.12
N ALA A 53 25.80 -5.93 -2.38
CA ALA A 53 25.17 -6.11 -1.06
C ALA A 53 23.87 -6.93 -1.13
N LEU A 54 23.02 -6.70 -2.14
CA LEU A 54 21.77 -7.47 -2.34
C LEU A 54 22.05 -8.91 -2.76
N THR A 55 23.03 -9.13 -3.63
CA THR A 55 23.42 -10.48 -4.09
C THR A 55 23.95 -11.31 -2.92
N GLU A 56 24.72 -10.67 -2.05
CA GLU A 56 25.18 -11.30 -0.83
C GLU A 56 24.04 -11.54 0.16
N ALA A 57 23.14 -10.58 0.36
CA ALA A 57 21.96 -10.75 1.20
C ALA A 57 21.11 -11.95 0.73
N ALA A 58 20.97 -12.14 -0.58
CA ALA A 58 20.26 -13.27 -1.17
C ALA A 58 20.93 -14.63 -0.95
N GLN A 59 22.20 -14.67 -0.52
CA GLN A 59 22.92 -15.90 -0.17
C GLN A 59 22.79 -16.27 1.32
N THR A 60 22.14 -15.41 2.11
CA THR A 60 21.83 -15.65 3.52
C THR A 60 20.47 -16.31 3.69
N GLU A 61 20.07 -16.59 4.93
CA GLU A 61 18.72 -17.11 5.25
C GLU A 61 17.65 -16.00 5.34
N SER A 62 17.98 -14.76 4.97
CA SER A 62 17.03 -13.65 5.01
C SER A 62 15.87 -13.85 4.05
N ILE A 63 14.66 -13.64 4.58
CA ILE A 63 13.40 -13.64 3.84
C ILE A 63 12.91 -12.21 3.53
N ASP A 64 13.78 -11.22 3.66
CA ASP A 64 13.43 -9.82 3.43
C ASP A 64 13.02 -9.60 1.96
N PRO A 65 11.77 -9.19 1.68
CA PRO A 65 11.28 -9.02 0.32
C PRO A 65 12.04 -7.96 -0.47
N ARG A 66 12.69 -7.00 0.22
CA ARG A 66 13.49 -5.93 -0.43
C ARG A 66 14.65 -6.48 -1.24
N ILE A 67 15.23 -7.60 -0.81
CA ILE A 67 16.37 -8.22 -1.50
C ILE A 67 15.97 -8.58 -2.94
N GLN A 68 14.91 -9.37 -3.07
CA GLN A 68 14.43 -9.82 -4.38
C GLN A 68 13.80 -8.67 -5.17
N TYR A 69 13.11 -7.75 -4.50
CA TYR A 69 12.54 -6.57 -5.14
C TYR A 69 13.61 -5.71 -5.83
N TYR A 70 14.66 -5.30 -5.11
CA TYR A 70 15.71 -4.43 -5.66
C TYR A 70 16.62 -5.15 -6.66
N LEU A 71 16.88 -6.45 -6.49
CA LEU A 71 17.58 -7.23 -7.53
C LEU A 71 16.79 -7.22 -8.84
N GLY A 72 15.47 -7.41 -8.80
CA GLY A 72 14.62 -7.33 -9.99
C GLY A 72 14.62 -5.93 -10.63
N LEU A 73 14.60 -4.86 -9.82
CA LEU A 73 14.76 -3.49 -10.35
C LEU A 73 16.10 -3.30 -11.06
N GLY A 74 17.17 -3.90 -10.51
CA GLY A 74 18.46 -3.91 -11.15
C GLY A 74 18.43 -4.67 -12.47
N ASP A 75 17.78 -5.83 -12.50
CA ASP A 75 17.64 -6.64 -13.72
C ASP A 75 16.90 -5.84 -14.81
N ILE A 76 15.86 -5.06 -14.47
CA ILE A 76 15.21 -4.11 -15.41
C ILE A 76 16.17 -3.02 -15.89
N GLN A 77 16.95 -2.41 -15.00
CA GLN A 77 17.91 -1.36 -15.37
C GLN A 77 19.00 -1.88 -16.32
N ASP A 78 19.32 -3.17 -16.25
CA ASP A 78 20.24 -3.85 -17.16
C ASP A 78 19.56 -4.35 -18.45
N GLY A 79 18.24 -4.20 -18.58
CA GLY A 79 17.45 -4.67 -19.72
C GLY A 79 17.03 -6.15 -19.64
N ASN A 80 17.27 -6.81 -18.51
CA ASN A 80 16.92 -8.21 -18.27
C ASN A 80 15.51 -8.36 -17.67
N TYR A 81 14.50 -7.89 -18.40
CA TYR A 81 13.10 -7.97 -17.98
C TYR A 81 12.60 -9.39 -17.62
N PRO A 82 12.94 -10.46 -18.38
CA PRO A 82 12.52 -11.81 -18.02
C PRO A 82 13.02 -12.23 -16.63
N ALA A 83 14.29 -11.95 -16.31
CA ALA A 83 14.87 -12.29 -15.01
C ALA A 83 14.20 -11.52 -13.86
N ALA A 84 13.88 -10.23 -14.08
CA ALA A 84 13.15 -9.43 -13.12
C ALA A 84 11.74 -9.99 -12.84
N ILE A 85 11.01 -10.33 -13.90
CA ILE A 85 9.66 -10.92 -13.81
C ILE A 85 9.72 -12.26 -13.07
N ASP A 86 10.63 -13.15 -13.46
CA ASP A 86 10.80 -14.46 -12.81
C ASP A 86 11.02 -14.30 -11.31
N ARG A 87 11.91 -13.37 -10.93
CA ARG A 87 12.22 -13.08 -9.53
C ARG A 87 11.02 -12.52 -8.77
N TRP A 88 10.32 -11.53 -9.34
CA TRP A 88 9.17 -10.91 -8.69
C TRP A 88 7.96 -11.85 -8.61
N VAL A 89 7.76 -12.75 -9.58
CA VAL A 89 6.74 -13.80 -9.51
C VAL A 89 6.99 -14.73 -8.32
N VAL A 90 8.24 -15.19 -8.15
CA VAL A 90 8.61 -16.01 -6.98
C VAL A 90 8.38 -15.24 -5.68
N LEU A 91 8.75 -13.97 -5.64
CA LEU A 91 8.51 -13.10 -4.49
C LEU A 91 7.02 -12.96 -4.16
N ALA A 92 6.19 -12.67 -5.17
CA ALA A 92 4.76 -12.48 -5.01
C ALA A 92 4.04 -13.76 -4.54
N ASN A 93 4.41 -14.92 -5.11
CA ASN A 93 3.79 -16.20 -4.76
C ASN A 93 4.16 -16.70 -3.36
N ASN A 94 5.28 -16.25 -2.79
CA ASN A 94 5.69 -16.57 -1.43
C ASN A 94 5.29 -15.49 -0.40
N ALA A 95 4.57 -14.46 -0.82
CA ALA A 95 4.16 -13.37 0.07
C ALA A 95 3.18 -13.86 1.15
N PRO A 96 3.31 -13.37 2.40
CA PRO A 96 2.25 -13.48 3.40
C PRO A 96 0.94 -12.87 2.90
N ALA A 97 -0.21 -13.38 3.38
CA ALA A 97 -1.53 -12.93 2.92
C ALA A 97 -1.82 -11.45 3.25
N ASP A 98 -1.18 -10.93 4.30
CA ASP A 98 -1.26 -9.57 4.82
C ASP A 98 -0.09 -8.68 4.35
N ALA A 99 0.67 -9.12 3.34
CA ALA A 99 1.79 -8.36 2.80
C ALA A 99 1.33 -7.07 2.08
N GLY A 100 1.39 -5.93 2.79
CA GLY A 100 1.00 -4.63 2.22
C GLY A 100 1.83 -4.17 1.01
N TRP A 101 2.99 -4.77 0.76
CA TRP A 101 3.84 -4.49 -0.42
C TRP A 101 3.45 -5.30 -1.66
N LEU A 102 2.65 -6.36 -1.51
CA LEU A 102 2.33 -7.30 -2.59
C LEU A 102 1.67 -6.64 -3.81
N PRO A 103 0.68 -5.73 -3.66
CA PRO A 103 0.07 -5.06 -4.82
C PRO A 103 1.08 -4.29 -5.67
N MET A 104 2.07 -3.66 -5.03
CA MET A 104 3.13 -2.94 -5.73
C MET A 104 3.97 -3.89 -6.60
N VAL A 105 4.35 -5.05 -6.05
CA VAL A 105 5.16 -6.04 -6.79
C VAL A 105 4.36 -6.63 -7.95
N VAL A 106 3.07 -6.94 -7.75
CA VAL A 106 2.18 -7.43 -8.81
C VAL A 106 2.07 -6.41 -9.95
N SER A 107 1.86 -5.13 -9.63
CA SER A 107 1.84 -4.06 -10.63
C SER A 107 3.16 -3.97 -11.40
N ARG A 108 4.32 -4.07 -10.72
CA ARG A 108 5.63 -4.07 -11.39
C ARG A 108 5.82 -5.24 -12.35
N ILE A 109 5.32 -6.43 -12.00
CA ILE A 109 5.35 -7.60 -12.88
C ILE A 109 4.51 -7.35 -14.13
N GLN A 110 3.30 -6.83 -13.97
CA GLN A 110 2.39 -6.53 -15.07
C GLN A 110 2.97 -5.46 -16.01
N ASP A 111 3.51 -4.37 -15.46
CA ASP A 111 4.15 -3.29 -16.24
C ASP A 111 5.33 -3.82 -17.06
N ALA A 112 6.21 -4.60 -16.43
CA ALA A 112 7.38 -5.18 -17.10
C ALA A 112 6.98 -6.19 -18.18
N ALA A 113 5.96 -7.00 -17.91
CA ALA A 113 5.42 -7.98 -18.84
C ALA A 113 4.80 -7.29 -20.06
N LEU A 114 3.96 -6.28 -19.84
CA LEU A 114 3.33 -5.48 -20.88
C LEU A 114 4.37 -4.77 -21.75
N ALA A 115 5.37 -4.15 -21.12
CA ALA A 115 6.42 -3.41 -21.83
C ALA A 115 7.27 -4.29 -22.77
N GLN A 116 7.30 -5.61 -22.54
CA GLN A 116 8.11 -6.56 -23.32
C GLN A 116 7.27 -7.61 -24.05
N GLY A 117 5.94 -7.58 -23.94
CA GLY A 117 5.06 -8.60 -24.50
C GLY A 117 5.30 -10.00 -23.93
N ILE A 118 5.68 -10.09 -22.66
CA ILE A 118 5.92 -11.37 -21.97
C ILE A 118 4.60 -11.88 -21.41
N ASP A 119 4.22 -13.11 -21.76
CA ASP A 119 3.05 -13.76 -21.19
C ASP A 119 3.32 -14.16 -19.73
N ILE A 120 2.40 -13.78 -18.86
CA ILE A 120 2.43 -14.09 -17.43
C ILE A 120 1.19 -14.85 -16.96
N ASP A 121 0.34 -15.29 -17.88
CA ASP A 121 -0.85 -16.05 -17.54
C ASP A 121 -0.50 -17.31 -16.73
N GLY A 122 -1.29 -17.57 -15.69
CA GLY A 122 -1.07 -18.68 -14.77
C GLY A 122 0.22 -18.65 -13.93
N ARG A 123 1.05 -17.59 -13.99
CA ARG A 123 2.30 -17.52 -13.21
C ARG A 123 2.12 -16.96 -11.80
N LEU A 124 1.10 -16.11 -11.61
CA LEU A 124 0.78 -15.49 -10.32
C LEU A 124 -0.31 -16.30 -9.60
N HIS A 125 0.00 -16.70 -8.37
CA HIS A 125 -0.88 -17.44 -7.47
C HIS A 125 -1.05 -16.68 -6.15
N VAL A 126 -1.21 -15.36 -6.25
CA VAL A 126 -1.39 -14.48 -5.11
C VAL A 126 -2.78 -14.67 -4.51
N LYS A 127 -2.85 -14.92 -3.21
CA LYS A 127 -4.13 -14.89 -2.50
C LYS A 127 -4.58 -13.42 -2.45
N PRO A 128 -5.81 -13.10 -2.85
CA PRO A 128 -6.28 -11.72 -2.80
C PRO A 128 -6.22 -11.24 -1.35
N SER A 129 -5.37 -10.24 -1.08
CA SER A 129 -5.49 -9.45 0.15
C SER A 129 -6.84 -8.72 0.11
N PRO A 130 -7.53 -8.54 1.26
CA PRO A 130 -8.71 -7.69 1.31
C PRO A 130 -8.40 -6.36 0.65
N PRO A 131 -9.27 -5.84 -0.24
CA PRO A 131 -8.93 -4.72 -1.10
C PRO A 131 -8.63 -3.47 -0.25
N MET A 132 -7.33 -3.17 -0.07
CA MET A 132 -6.88 -1.81 0.15
C MET A 132 -7.05 -1.09 -1.18
N MET A 133 -8.01 -0.16 -1.23
CA MET A 133 -8.36 0.69 -2.37
C MET A 133 -7.16 1.02 -3.28
N ALA A 134 -6.99 0.27 -4.36
CA ALA A 134 -6.24 0.73 -5.52
C ALA A 134 -7.09 1.84 -6.17
N GLY A 135 -6.44 2.94 -6.58
CA GLY A 135 -7.13 3.99 -7.33
C GLY A 135 -7.71 3.45 -8.64
N PRO A 136 -8.75 4.12 -9.19
CA PRO A 136 -9.38 3.67 -10.42
C PRO A 136 -8.38 3.58 -11.58
N SER A 137 -8.48 2.52 -12.39
CA SER A 137 -7.68 2.32 -13.60
C SER A 137 -8.02 3.33 -14.69
N GLU A 138 -7.16 3.48 -15.72
CA GLU A 138 -7.45 4.38 -16.84
C GLU A 138 -8.75 4.03 -17.58
N ASP A 139 -9.11 2.75 -17.63
CA ASP A 139 -10.38 2.28 -18.18
C ASP A 139 -11.56 2.63 -17.28
N ASP A 140 -11.38 2.58 -15.95
CA ASP A 140 -12.40 3.04 -14.98
C ASP A 140 -12.64 4.56 -15.09
N VAL A 141 -11.59 5.34 -15.39
CA VAL A 141 -11.71 6.79 -15.60
C VAL A 141 -12.50 7.09 -16.87
N LYS A 142 -12.22 6.40 -17.99
CA LYS A 142 -12.98 6.57 -19.24
C LYS A 142 -14.44 6.13 -19.09
N ALA A 143 -14.67 5.00 -18.44
CA ALA A 143 -16.03 4.54 -18.15
C ALA A 143 -16.80 5.57 -17.30
N ALA A 144 -16.16 6.19 -16.30
CA ALA A 144 -16.77 7.24 -15.48
C ALA A 144 -17.06 8.56 -16.22
N GLU A 145 -16.33 8.85 -17.30
CA GLU A 145 -16.58 9.99 -18.20
C GLU A 145 -17.81 9.77 -19.09
N GLU A 146 -18.10 8.52 -19.45
CA GLU A 146 -19.27 8.14 -20.27
C GLU A 146 -20.56 7.97 -19.44
N MET A 147 -20.47 7.91 -18.11
CA MET A 147 -21.63 7.77 -17.23
C MET A 147 -22.50 9.03 -17.21
N THR A 148 -23.82 8.80 -17.25
CA THR A 148 -24.80 9.84 -16.96
C THR A 148 -24.68 10.29 -15.49
N PRO A 149 -25.12 11.52 -15.15
CA PRO A 149 -25.18 11.97 -13.77
C PRO A 149 -25.98 11.04 -12.85
N GLN A 150 -27.03 10.39 -13.37
CA GLN A 150 -27.81 9.41 -12.61
C GLN A 150 -27.01 8.14 -12.31
N GLU A 151 -26.36 7.54 -13.31
CA GLU A 151 -25.55 6.32 -13.11
C GLU A 151 -24.38 6.57 -12.15
N ARG A 152 -23.79 7.78 -12.23
CA ARG A 152 -22.74 8.18 -11.28
C ARG A 152 -23.27 8.26 -9.85
N GLN A 153 -24.48 8.80 -9.66
CA GLN A 153 -25.12 8.87 -8.34
C GLN A 153 -25.39 7.47 -7.77
N GLU A 154 -25.90 6.56 -8.60
CA GLU A 154 -26.18 5.16 -8.21
C GLU A 154 -24.90 4.39 -7.87
N MET A 155 -23.84 4.57 -8.67
CA MET A 155 -22.53 4.00 -8.39
C MET A 155 -21.98 4.50 -7.06
N ILE A 156 -22.02 5.82 -6.81
CA ILE A 156 -21.58 6.39 -5.53
C ILE A 156 -22.40 5.83 -4.37
N ALA A 157 -23.74 5.78 -4.50
CA ALA A 157 -24.61 5.20 -3.48
C ALA A 157 -24.26 3.74 -3.17
N SER A 158 -23.97 2.93 -4.21
CA SER A 158 -23.55 1.53 -4.04
C SER A 158 -22.23 1.41 -3.27
N MET A 159 -21.26 2.30 -3.53
CA MET A 159 -19.98 2.31 -2.81
C MET A 159 -20.15 2.69 -1.33
N VAL A 160 -21.04 3.64 -1.04
CA VAL A 160 -21.37 4.04 0.34
C VAL A 160 -22.08 2.91 1.08
N ASN A 161 -23.00 2.20 0.43
CA ASN A 161 -23.67 1.02 1.00
C ASN A 161 -22.68 -0.10 1.34
N ASN A 162 -21.77 -0.43 0.42
CA ASN A 162 -20.72 -1.42 0.67
C ASN A 162 -19.81 -1.03 1.85
N LEU A 163 -19.51 0.26 1.99
CA LEU A 163 -18.76 0.76 3.14
C LEU A 163 -19.55 0.59 4.44
N ALA A 164 -20.85 0.89 4.43
CA ALA A 164 -21.72 0.72 5.58
C ALA A 164 -21.78 -0.75 6.03
N GLU A 165 -22.02 -1.69 5.12
CA GLU A 165 -22.06 -3.13 5.41
C GLU A 165 -20.73 -3.63 6.00
N ARG A 166 -19.60 -3.16 5.47
CA ARG A 166 -18.27 -3.52 6.01
C ARG A 166 -18.09 -3.01 7.44
N LEU A 167 -18.55 -1.80 7.74
CA LEU A 167 -18.44 -1.23 9.09
C LEU A 167 -19.39 -1.89 10.09
N GLU A 168 -20.47 -2.51 9.62
CA GLU A 168 -21.28 -3.39 10.47
C GLU A 168 -20.56 -4.70 10.81
N ALA A 169 -19.79 -5.26 9.86
CA ALA A 169 -18.98 -6.46 10.09
C ALA A 169 -17.70 -6.17 10.92
N GLU A 170 -17.08 -5.02 10.71
CA GLU A 170 -15.83 -4.58 11.35
C GLU A 170 -16.04 -3.20 12.02
N PRO A 171 -16.72 -3.15 13.17
CA PRO A 171 -17.12 -1.89 13.79
C PRO A 171 -15.96 -1.12 14.45
N GLU A 172 -14.83 -1.78 14.74
CA GLU A 172 -13.61 -1.19 15.31
C GLU A 172 -12.77 -0.40 14.28
N ASN A 173 -13.42 0.46 13.49
CA ASN A 173 -12.77 1.27 12.46
C ASN A 173 -13.21 2.75 12.51
N PRO A 174 -12.65 3.56 13.43
CA PRO A 174 -13.05 4.96 13.61
C PRO A 174 -12.94 5.80 12.34
N GLU A 175 -11.88 5.60 11.56
CA GLU A 175 -11.65 6.30 10.30
C GLU A 175 -12.70 5.94 9.24
N GLY A 176 -13.12 4.67 9.22
CA GLY A 176 -14.19 4.19 8.35
C GLY A 176 -15.53 4.83 8.68
N TRP A 177 -15.90 4.90 9.96
CA TRP A 177 -17.12 5.60 10.40
C TRP A 177 -17.10 7.09 10.04
N ALA A 178 -15.97 7.78 10.22
CA ALA A 178 -15.85 9.20 9.82
C ALA A 178 -16.00 9.40 8.31
N ARG A 179 -15.49 8.45 7.50
CA ARG A 179 -15.68 8.45 6.05
C ARG A 179 -17.13 8.21 5.67
N LEU A 180 -17.81 7.27 6.33
CA LEU A 180 -19.21 6.96 6.06
C LEU A 180 -20.12 8.18 6.31
N ILE A 181 -19.93 8.88 7.43
CA ILE A 181 -20.68 10.11 7.76
C ILE A 181 -20.51 11.16 6.66
N ARG A 182 -19.27 11.45 6.24
CA ARG A 182 -18.99 12.41 5.16
C ARG A 182 -19.59 11.98 3.83
N ALA A 183 -19.50 10.69 3.50
CA ALA A 183 -19.98 10.17 2.23
C ALA A 183 -21.50 10.35 2.10
N TYR A 184 -22.26 10.04 3.16
CA TYR A 184 -23.69 10.29 3.21
C TYR A 184 -24.04 11.79 3.08
N SER A 185 -23.31 12.68 3.75
CA SER A 185 -23.52 14.13 3.61
C SER A 185 -23.24 14.64 2.20
N VAL A 186 -22.21 14.11 1.52
CA VAL A 186 -21.87 14.50 0.13
C VAL A 186 -22.94 14.08 -0.86
N ILE A 187 -23.54 12.91 -0.69
CA ILE A 187 -24.65 12.45 -1.56
C ILE A 187 -26.00 13.07 -1.19
N GLY A 188 -26.06 13.86 -0.12
CA GLY A 188 -27.26 14.55 0.35
C GLY A 188 -28.17 13.72 1.25
N ASP A 189 -27.77 12.51 1.63
CA ASP A 189 -28.52 11.64 2.55
C ASP A 189 -28.18 11.99 4.00
N MET A 190 -28.76 13.11 4.47
CA MET A 190 -28.49 13.62 5.82
C MET A 190 -29.04 12.71 6.92
N ASP A 191 -30.11 11.96 6.64
CA ASP A 191 -30.69 11.00 7.58
C ASP A 191 -29.73 9.82 7.83
N ALA A 192 -29.15 9.28 6.76
CA ALA A 192 -28.14 8.22 6.87
C ALA A 192 -26.84 8.74 7.51
N ALA A 193 -26.44 9.98 7.22
CA ALA A 193 -25.28 10.61 7.87
C ALA A 193 -25.48 10.74 9.39
N GLN A 194 -26.68 11.16 9.82
CA GLN A 194 -27.05 11.24 11.23
C GLN A 194 -27.03 9.86 11.89
N ALA A 195 -27.60 8.84 11.25
CA ALA A 195 -27.60 7.48 11.77
C ALA A 195 -26.18 6.91 11.90
N ALA A 196 -25.31 7.15 10.92
CA ALA A 196 -23.90 6.76 10.97
C ALA A 196 -23.15 7.46 12.10
N TYR A 197 -23.41 8.76 12.33
CA TYR A 197 -22.86 9.51 13.46
C TYR A 197 -23.26 8.91 14.81
N THR A 198 -24.56 8.67 15.03
CA THR A 198 -25.06 8.08 16.28
C THR A 198 -24.47 6.68 16.53
N ARG A 199 -24.35 5.86 15.49
CA ARG A 199 -23.72 4.53 15.61
C ARG A 199 -22.24 4.65 15.98
N ALA A 200 -21.50 5.54 15.32
CA ALA A 200 -20.09 5.76 15.59
C ALA A 200 -19.84 6.23 17.03
N THR A 201 -20.58 7.23 17.53
CA THR A 201 -20.43 7.71 18.90
C THR A 201 -20.86 6.68 19.95
N THR A 202 -21.81 5.81 19.62
CA THR A 202 -22.22 4.69 20.48
C THR A 202 -21.14 3.61 20.53
N GLN A 203 -20.58 3.22 19.37
CA GLN A 203 -19.54 2.18 19.29
C GLN A 203 -18.26 2.58 20.05
N PHE A 204 -17.87 3.85 19.96
CA PHE A 204 -16.65 4.37 20.58
C PHE A 204 -16.92 5.20 21.84
N ALA A 205 -18.02 4.95 22.54
CA ALA A 205 -18.43 5.72 23.72
C ALA A 205 -17.39 5.72 24.85
N ASP A 206 -16.56 4.68 24.91
CA ASP A 206 -15.45 4.52 25.87
C ASP A 206 -14.19 5.32 25.48
N ARG A 207 -14.13 5.84 24.24
CA ARG A 207 -13.00 6.61 23.69
C ARG A 207 -13.41 8.07 23.48
N SER A 208 -13.34 8.86 24.55
CA SER A 208 -13.75 10.29 24.59
C SER A 208 -13.14 11.15 23.47
N GLU A 209 -11.88 10.91 23.12
CA GLU A 209 -11.19 11.59 22.02
C GLU A 209 -11.85 11.31 20.65
N LEU A 210 -12.31 10.08 20.42
CA LEU A 210 -12.99 9.71 19.18
C LEU A 210 -14.41 10.28 19.13
N VAL A 211 -15.15 10.21 20.24
CA VAL A 211 -16.48 10.84 20.33
C VAL A 211 -16.38 12.33 20.02
N THR A 212 -15.43 13.04 20.63
CA THR A 212 -15.20 14.47 20.37
C THR A 212 -14.91 14.75 18.89
N ARG A 213 -14.13 13.89 18.23
CA ARG A 213 -13.84 14.01 16.79
C ARG A 213 -15.09 13.79 15.93
N PHE A 214 -15.91 12.80 16.26
CA PHE A 214 -17.17 12.57 15.54
C PHE A 214 -18.15 13.71 15.75
N THR A 215 -18.26 14.24 16.97
CA THR A 215 -19.13 15.40 17.27
C THR A 215 -18.70 16.62 16.47
N LYS A 216 -17.39 16.94 16.45
CA LYS A 216 -16.87 18.03 15.63
C LYS A 216 -17.19 17.83 14.13
N LEU A 217 -17.02 16.61 13.63
CA LEU A 217 -17.35 16.28 12.24
C LEU A 217 -18.85 16.46 11.96
N ALA A 218 -19.72 16.05 12.89
CA ALA A 218 -21.15 16.23 12.79
C ALA A 218 -21.54 17.71 12.77
N ASP A 219 -20.94 18.55 13.63
CA ASP A 219 -21.15 20.00 13.63
C ASP A 219 -20.71 20.64 12.30
N GLU A 220 -19.55 20.25 11.77
CA GLU A 220 -19.03 20.74 10.47
C GLU A 220 -19.98 20.41 9.30
N LEU A 221 -20.72 19.31 9.42
CA LEU A 221 -21.66 18.82 8.40
C LEU A 221 -23.11 19.23 8.66
N GLY A 222 -23.38 19.98 9.75
CA GLY A 222 -24.73 20.42 10.11
C GLY A 222 -25.64 19.32 10.67
N LEU A 223 -25.06 18.23 11.18
CA LEU A 223 -25.78 17.13 11.84
C LEU A 223 -26.11 17.50 13.29
N SER A 224 -27.11 16.84 13.87
CA SER A 224 -27.52 17.07 15.25
C SER A 224 -26.57 16.37 16.22
N THR A 225 -25.97 17.14 17.13
CA THR A 225 -24.94 16.68 18.08
C THR A 225 -25.38 16.66 19.55
N ASN A 226 -26.63 17.04 19.83
CA ASN A 226 -27.21 17.12 21.18
C ASN A 226 -27.39 15.77 21.88
#